data_AF-A0A955UYM9-F1
#
_entry.id   AF-A0A955UYM9-F1
#
_cell.length_a   1.000
_cell.length_b   1.000
_cell.length_c   1.000
_cell.angle_alpha   90.00
_cell.angle_beta   90.00
_cell.angle_gamma   90.00
#
_symmetry.space_group_name_H-M   'P 1'
#
loop_
_entity.id
_entity.type
_entity.pdbx_description
1 polymer ?
#
loop_
_entity_poly.entity_id
_entity_poly.type
_entity_poly.pdbx_seq_one_letter_code
_entity_poly.pdbx_strand_id
1 'polypeptide(L)'
;MSDHGEHAAHETNYVKIWAILVVLLLVSVAGPEIGYLTGIRAITLFTAFGIAIIKAWLVIKNFMHLNVEKRIMAYMLTTCVVFMLLFFAGSSPDVMKFEGRNWTKVDYHTPEPVSHHEAAGGHGEEAAPAHH
;
A
#
# COMPACT_ATOMS: atom_id res chain seq x y z
N MET A 1 42.01 29.64 -36.19
CA MET A 1 40.61 29.63 -36.64
C MET A 1 39.93 28.52 -35.86
N SER A 2 39.21 28.91 -34.82
CA SER A 2 38.58 28.01 -33.85
C SER A 2 37.35 27.39 -34.49
N ASP A 3 37.28 26.06 -34.55
CA ASP A 3 36.03 25.35 -34.77
C ASP A 3 36.10 23.99 -34.06
N HIS A 4 35.99 24.04 -32.73
CA HIS A 4 35.63 22.90 -31.90
C HIS A 4 34.11 22.96 -31.68
N GLY A 5 33.36 22.70 -32.76
CA GLY A 5 31.90 22.61 -32.75
C GLY A 5 31.45 21.19 -32.49
N GLU A 6 30.92 20.96 -31.28
CA GLU A 6 29.82 20.03 -31.02
C GLU A 6 30.01 18.57 -31.46
N HIS A 7 30.87 17.85 -30.74
CA HIS A 7 30.57 16.44 -30.47
C HIS A 7 29.37 16.38 -29.53
N ALA A 8 28.17 16.51 -30.10
CA ALA A 8 26.88 16.18 -29.47
C ALA A 8 26.83 14.67 -29.21
N ALA A 9 27.64 14.21 -28.25
CA ALA A 9 27.55 12.88 -27.69
C ALA A 9 26.20 12.80 -26.97
N HIS A 10 25.33 11.93 -27.48
CA HIS A 10 23.99 11.67 -27.00
C HIS A 10 24.03 10.89 -25.67
N GLU A 11 24.75 11.43 -24.69
CA GLU A 11 24.98 10.85 -23.37
C GLU A 11 23.73 11.12 -22.51
N THR A 12 22.88 10.11 -22.38
CA THR A 12 21.78 10.13 -21.41
C THR A 12 22.39 10.38 -20.02
N ASN A 13 22.21 11.58 -19.49
CA ASN A 13 22.77 11.97 -18.19
C ASN A 13 22.02 11.26 -17.04
N TYR A 14 22.37 9.99 -16.78
CA TYR A 14 21.76 9.17 -15.72
C TYR A 14 21.77 9.84 -14.35
N VAL A 15 22.80 10.66 -14.07
CA VAL A 15 22.92 11.45 -12.83
C VAL A 15 21.79 12.46 -12.71
N LYS A 16 21.39 13.11 -13.81
CA LYS A 16 20.29 14.08 -13.84
C LYS A 16 18.94 13.40 -13.60
N ILE A 17 18.73 12.24 -14.22
CA ILE A 17 17.51 11.44 -14.07
C ILE A 17 17.42 10.88 -12.64
N TRP A 18 18.53 10.39 -12.10
CA TRP A 18 18.63 9.98 -10.70
C TRP A 18 18.30 11.13 -9.73
N ALA A 19 18.84 12.34 -9.97
CA ALA A 19 18.53 13.50 -9.15
C ALA A 19 17.03 13.85 -9.19
N ILE A 20 16.40 13.77 -10.36
CA ILE A 20 14.94 13.95 -10.51
C ILE A 20 14.17 12.88 -9.71
N LEU A 21 14.60 11.62 -9.73
CA LEU A 21 13.99 10.55 -8.94
C LEU A 21 14.11 10.78 -7.43
N VAL A 22 15.24 11.31 -6.97
CA VAL A 22 15.45 11.69 -5.55
C VAL A 22 14.53 12.84 -5.17
N VAL A 23 14.39 13.86 -6.02
CA VAL A 23 13.44 14.96 -5.77
C VAL A 23 12.01 14.43 -5.71
N LEU A 24 11.59 13.59 -6.67
CA LEU A 24 10.27 12.96 -6.66
C LEU A 24 10.06 12.09 -5.40
N LEU A 25 11.11 11.44 -4.91
CA LEU A 25 11.05 10.69 -3.65
C LEU A 25 10.81 11.63 -2.46
N LEU A 26 11.56 12.71 -2.34
CA LEU A 26 11.37 13.70 -1.26
C LEU A 26 9.97 14.30 -1.30
N VAL A 27 9.48 14.65 -2.48
CA VAL A 27 8.10 15.14 -2.65
C VAL A 27 7.08 14.05 -2.27
N SER A 28 7.33 12.78 -2.59
CA SER A 28 6.45 11.68 -2.19
C SER A 28 6.44 11.45 -0.68
N VAL A 29 7.53 11.73 0.03
CA VAL A 29 7.61 11.63 1.50
C VAL A 29 6.91 12.83 2.16
N ALA A 30 7.04 14.03 1.58
CA ALA A 30 6.42 15.24 2.11
C ALA A 30 4.94 15.41 1.72
N GLY A 31 4.51 14.84 0.60
CA GLY A 31 3.13 14.96 0.08
C GLY A 31 2.03 14.50 1.05
N PRO A 32 2.19 13.36 1.76
CA PRO A 32 1.25 12.90 2.78
C PRO A 32 1.02 13.89 3.93
N GLU A 33 2.02 14.67 4.30
CA GLU A 33 1.90 15.69 5.37
C GLU A 33 0.90 16.78 4.96
N ILE A 34 0.90 17.19 3.69
CA ILE A 34 -0.06 18.17 3.16
C ILE A 34 -1.49 17.59 3.18
N GLY A 35 -1.62 16.31 2.87
CA GLY A 35 -2.91 15.61 2.92
C GLY A 35 -3.43 15.42 4.35
N TYR A 36 -2.54 15.20 5.33
CA TYR A 36 -2.89 15.17 6.75
C TYR A 36 -3.40 16.55 7.23
N LEU A 37 -2.71 17.63 6.85
CA LEU A 37 -3.10 19.00 7.21
C LEU A 37 -4.46 19.43 6.63
N THR A 38 -4.84 18.88 5.47
CA THR A 38 -6.12 19.19 4.81
C THR A 38 -7.25 18.22 5.19
N GLY A 39 -6.96 17.12 5.89
CA GLY A 39 -7.94 16.11 6.33
C GLY A 39 -8.56 15.29 5.20
N ILE A 40 -8.16 15.48 3.95
CA ILE A 40 -8.77 14.83 2.78
C ILE A 40 -7.88 13.69 2.28
N ARG A 41 -8.25 12.46 2.65
CA ARG A 41 -7.52 11.23 2.25
C ARG A 41 -7.36 11.08 0.74
N ALA A 42 -8.31 11.57 -0.04
CA ALA A 42 -8.24 11.51 -1.50
C ALA A 42 -7.07 12.32 -2.08
N ILE A 43 -6.72 13.45 -1.47
CA ILE A 43 -5.59 14.29 -1.92
C ILE A 43 -4.28 13.52 -1.72
N THR A 44 -4.08 12.91 -0.54
CA THR A 44 -2.92 12.06 -0.28
C THR A 44 -2.79 10.93 -1.28
N LEU A 45 -3.91 10.26 -1.61
CA LEU A 45 -3.91 9.16 -2.57
C LEU A 45 -3.53 9.65 -3.97
N PHE A 46 -4.15 10.72 -4.46
CA PHE A 46 -3.83 11.27 -5.78
C PHE A 46 -2.37 11.72 -5.89
N THR A 47 -1.85 12.40 -4.86
CA THR A 47 -0.45 12.83 -4.85
C THR A 47 0.51 11.63 -4.80
N ALA A 48 0.25 10.65 -3.92
CA ALA A 48 1.11 9.47 -3.81
C ALA A 48 1.12 8.62 -5.08
N PHE A 49 -0.06 8.29 -5.62
CA PHE A 49 -0.19 7.50 -6.85
C PHE A 49 0.29 8.28 -8.08
N GLY A 50 -0.02 9.57 -8.18
CA GLY A 50 0.41 10.43 -9.29
C GLY A 50 1.93 10.49 -9.41
N ILE A 51 2.62 10.75 -8.29
CA ILE A 51 4.09 10.76 -8.24
C ILE A 51 4.65 9.37 -8.58
N ALA A 52 4.04 8.29 -8.07
CA ALA A 52 4.47 6.92 -8.37
C ALA A 52 4.41 6.60 -9.87
N ILE A 53 3.35 7.04 -10.58
CA ILE A 53 3.21 6.83 -12.03
C ILE A 53 4.32 7.57 -12.79
N ILE A 54 4.58 8.84 -12.48
CA ILE A 54 5.64 9.64 -13.12
C ILE A 54 7.00 8.97 -12.90
N LYS A 55 7.26 8.52 -11.67
CA LYS A 55 8.49 7.84 -11.30
C LYS A 55 8.68 6.54 -12.10
N ALA A 56 7.65 5.71 -12.17
CA ALA A 56 7.68 4.46 -12.93
C ALA A 56 7.94 4.71 -14.42
N TRP A 57 7.29 5.71 -15.01
CA TRP A 57 7.51 6.07 -16.41
C TRP A 57 8.95 6.53 -16.68
N LEU A 58 9.51 7.36 -15.79
CA LEU A 58 10.89 7.84 -15.90
C LEU A 58 11.88 6.67 -15.83
N VAL A 59 11.63 5.68 -14.95
CA VAL A 59 12.46 4.48 -14.81
C VAL A 59 12.38 3.60 -16.05
N ILE A 60 11.17 3.35 -16.56
CA ILE A 60 10.96 2.52 -17.74
C ILE A 60 11.68 3.12 -18.96
N LYS A 61 11.57 4.43 -19.15
CA LYS A 61 12.15 5.12 -20.31
C LYS A 61 13.68 5.22 -20.24
N ASN A 62 14.23 5.54 -19.07
CA ASN A 62 15.64 5.91 -18.96
C ASN A 62 16.54 4.80 -18.42
N PHE A 63 16.03 3.89 -17.59
CA PHE A 63 16.84 2.82 -16.99
C PHE A 63 16.56 1.46 -17.61
N MET A 64 15.29 1.16 -17.93
CA MET A 64 14.93 -0.15 -18.48
C MET A 64 15.11 -0.25 -20.00
N HIS A 65 15.36 0.87 -20.70
CA HIS A 65 15.60 0.90 -22.15
C HIS A 65 14.54 0.15 -23.01
N LEU A 66 13.30 0.01 -22.52
CA LEU A 66 12.24 -0.70 -23.24
C LEU A 66 11.86 -0.06 -24.59
N ASN A 67 12.30 1.18 -24.82
CA ASN A 67 12.10 1.87 -26.09
C ASN A 67 13.09 1.42 -27.19
N VAL A 68 14.25 0.86 -26.79
CA VAL A 68 15.29 0.34 -27.70
C VAL A 68 15.15 -1.18 -27.85
N GLU A 69 14.66 -1.87 -26.83
CA GLU A 69 14.44 -3.32 -26.85
C GLU A 69 13.22 -3.78 -27.65
N LYS A 70 13.16 -5.10 -27.89
CA LYS A 70 12.07 -5.76 -28.61
C LYS A 70 10.74 -5.55 -27.88
N ARG A 71 9.68 -5.22 -28.63
CA ARG A 71 8.31 -5.01 -28.14
C ARG A 71 7.77 -6.16 -27.24
N ILE A 72 8.34 -7.36 -27.37
CA ILE A 72 8.06 -8.51 -26.50
C ILE A 72 8.33 -8.24 -25.00
N MET A 73 9.32 -7.41 -24.65
CA MET A 73 9.61 -7.07 -23.25
C MET A 73 8.52 -6.18 -22.64
N ALA A 74 7.98 -5.25 -23.44
CA ALA A 74 6.83 -4.45 -23.03
C ALA A 74 5.58 -5.32 -22.81
N TYR A 75 5.34 -6.31 -23.70
CA TYR A 75 4.25 -7.26 -23.52
C TYR A 75 4.44 -8.12 -22.27
N MET A 76 5.64 -8.66 -22.03
CA MET A 76 5.95 -9.47 -20.85
C MET A 76 5.75 -8.67 -19.55
N LEU A 77 6.31 -7.47 -19.46
CA LEU A 77 6.13 -6.59 -18.31
C LEU A 77 4.64 -6.27 -18.08
N THR A 78 3.91 -5.93 -19.14
CA THR A 78 2.47 -5.65 -19.06
C THR A 78 1.70 -6.87 -18.57
N THR A 79 2.02 -8.08 -19.06
CA THR A 79 1.37 -9.32 -18.59
C THR A 79 1.66 -9.59 -17.12
N CYS A 80 2.89 -9.34 -16.63
CA CYS A 80 3.21 -9.47 -15.21
C CYS A 80 2.38 -8.52 -14.34
N VAL A 81 2.24 -7.26 -14.76
CA VAL A 81 1.41 -6.28 -14.04
C VAL A 81 -0.06 -6.69 -14.05
N VAL A 82 -0.58 -7.15 -15.19
CA VAL A 82 -1.97 -7.64 -15.30
C VAL A 82 -2.18 -8.84 -14.38
N PHE A 83 -1.29 -9.84 -14.39
CA PHE A 83 -1.40 -11.00 -13.51
C PHE A 83 -1.29 -10.62 -12.03
N MET A 84 -0.42 -9.68 -11.68
CA MET A 84 -0.34 -9.14 -10.31
C MET A 84 -1.68 -8.51 -9.89
N LEU A 85 -2.30 -7.70 -10.74
CA LEU A 85 -3.59 -7.08 -10.46
C LEU A 85 -4.72 -8.11 -10.37
N LEU A 86 -4.74 -9.11 -11.24
CA LEU A 86 -5.71 -10.21 -11.20
C LEU A 86 -5.56 -11.04 -9.93
N PHE A 87 -4.32 -11.38 -9.53
CA PHE A 87 -4.05 -12.08 -8.29
C PHE A 87 -4.48 -11.28 -7.05
N PHE A 88 -4.16 -9.98 -7.04
CA PHE A 88 -4.62 -9.08 -5.99
C PHE A 88 -6.15 -9.02 -5.94
N ALA A 89 -6.82 -8.82 -7.07
CA ALA A 89 -8.28 -8.75 -7.13
C ALA A 89 -8.95 -10.07 -6.72
N GLY A 90 -8.36 -11.22 -7.09
CA GLY A 90 -8.86 -12.54 -6.72
C GLY A 90 -8.70 -12.88 -5.24
N SER A 91 -7.60 -12.46 -4.62
CA SER A 91 -7.32 -12.70 -3.19
C SER A 91 -7.91 -11.63 -2.26
N SER A 92 -8.18 -10.41 -2.76
CA SER A 92 -8.75 -9.31 -1.99
C SER A 92 -10.05 -9.67 -1.25
N PRO A 93 -11.08 -10.27 -1.88
CA PRO A 93 -12.33 -10.59 -1.17
C PRO A 93 -12.16 -11.69 -0.11
N ASP A 94 -11.09 -12.48 -0.15
CA ASP A 94 -10.79 -13.49 0.87
C ASP A 94 -10.07 -12.85 2.07
N VAL A 95 -9.03 -12.06 1.81
CA VAL A 95 -8.20 -11.42 2.86
C VAL A 95 -8.90 -10.23 3.53
N MET A 96 -9.68 -9.44 2.78
CA MET A 96 -10.28 -8.20 3.28
C MET A 96 -11.62 -8.42 4.02
N LYS A 97 -12.14 -9.65 4.08
CA LYS A 97 -13.32 -9.94 4.89
C LYS A 97 -12.98 -9.90 6.38
N PHE A 98 -13.89 -9.30 7.16
CA PHE A 98 -13.79 -9.28 8.61
C PHE A 98 -14.30 -10.57 9.26
N GLU A 99 -15.01 -11.40 8.50
CA GLU A 99 -15.65 -12.64 8.93
C GLU A 99 -14.99 -13.84 8.26
N GLY A 100 -14.60 -14.84 9.06
CA GLY A 100 -14.06 -16.11 8.58
C GLY A 100 -14.58 -17.26 9.43
N ARG A 101 -14.72 -18.46 8.84
CA ARG A 101 -15.31 -19.65 9.49
C ARG A 101 -14.65 -20.06 10.81
N ASN A 102 -13.43 -19.58 11.10
CA ASN A 102 -12.66 -19.87 12.32
C ASN A 102 -11.97 -18.61 12.92
N TRP A 103 -12.34 -17.39 12.52
CA TRP A 103 -11.61 -16.18 12.96
C TRP A 103 -12.56 -15.18 13.63
N THR A 104 -12.36 -14.95 14.92
CA THR A 104 -12.94 -13.82 15.67
C THR A 104 -11.93 -12.69 15.71
N LYS A 105 -12.23 -11.56 15.06
CA LYS A 105 -11.44 -10.34 15.21
C LYS A 105 -11.94 -9.61 16.45
N VAL A 106 -11.06 -9.33 17.42
CA VAL A 106 -11.40 -8.53 18.59
C VAL A 106 -11.68 -7.11 18.12
N ASP A 107 -12.92 -6.66 18.31
CA ASP A 107 -13.33 -5.30 17.99
C ASP A 107 -12.98 -4.37 19.15
N TYR A 108 -11.96 -3.53 18.96
CA TYR A 108 -11.53 -2.56 19.98
C TYR A 108 -12.45 -1.32 20.07
N HIS A 109 -13.48 -1.21 19.21
CA HIS A 109 -14.42 -0.09 19.22
C HIS A 109 -15.68 -0.32 20.04
N THR A 110 -15.84 -1.50 20.64
CA THR A 110 -16.92 -1.74 21.59
C THR A 110 -16.37 -1.55 23.01
N PRO A 111 -16.71 -0.48 23.74
CA PRO A 111 -16.51 -0.50 25.19
C PRO A 111 -17.33 -1.68 25.71
N GLU A 112 -16.64 -2.67 26.29
CA GLU A 112 -17.24 -3.83 26.93
C GLU A 112 -18.49 -3.39 27.71
N PRO A 113 -19.70 -3.89 27.40
CA PRO A 113 -20.81 -3.67 28.28
C PRO A 113 -20.48 -4.41 29.56
N VAL A 114 -20.06 -3.67 30.59
CA VAL A 114 -19.91 -4.18 31.95
C VAL A 114 -21.22 -4.87 32.28
N SER A 115 -21.19 -6.21 32.30
CA SER A 115 -22.36 -7.05 32.48
C SER A 115 -22.86 -6.89 33.90
N HIS A 116 -23.69 -5.87 34.11
CA HIS A 116 -24.53 -5.76 35.28
C HIS A 116 -25.82 -6.53 35.00
N HIS A 117 -25.97 -7.65 35.74
CA HIS A 117 -27.17 -8.45 36.01
C HIS A 117 -27.50 -9.59 35.04
N GLU A 118 -27.43 -10.83 35.55
CA GLU A 118 -28.56 -11.63 36.07
C GLU A 118 -27.95 -12.81 36.88
N ALA A 119 -28.06 -12.89 38.20
CA ALA A 119 -29.23 -13.21 39.02
C ALA A 119 -29.83 -14.62 38.74
N ALA A 120 -29.73 -15.46 39.76
CA ALA A 120 -30.57 -16.62 40.09
C ALA A 120 -30.48 -17.91 39.24
N GLY A 121 -30.06 -19.00 39.91
CA GLY A 121 -30.50 -20.35 39.56
C GLY A 121 -29.41 -21.43 39.62
N GLY A 122 -29.28 -22.12 40.76
CA GLY A 122 -28.45 -23.32 40.87
C GLY A 122 -28.62 -24.03 42.22
N HIS A 123 -29.52 -25.02 42.26
CA HIS A 123 -29.84 -25.88 43.39
C HIS A 123 -28.69 -26.84 43.77
N GLY A 124 -28.49 -27.02 45.09
CA GLY A 124 -28.39 -28.32 45.76
C GLY A 124 -27.03 -29.03 45.83
N GLU A 125 -26.49 -29.16 47.05
CA GLU A 125 -26.20 -30.42 47.78
C GLU A 125 -25.00 -30.24 48.74
N GLU A 126 -25.22 -30.38 50.06
CA GLU A 126 -24.51 -31.31 50.95
C GLU A 126 -24.98 -31.10 52.41
N ALA A 127 -25.42 -32.19 53.04
CA ALA A 127 -25.93 -32.24 54.41
C ALA A 127 -24.82 -32.57 55.41
N ALA A 128 -24.79 -31.90 56.57
CA ALA A 128 -24.27 -32.45 57.83
C ALA A 128 -24.72 -31.60 59.04
N PRO A 129 -24.83 -32.18 60.26
CA PRO A 129 -25.93 -31.85 61.18
C PRO A 129 -25.53 -31.15 62.49
N ALA A 130 -26.58 -30.62 63.14
CA ALA A 130 -26.83 -30.41 64.58
C ALA A 130 -25.83 -29.60 65.41
N HIS A 131 -26.35 -28.74 66.30
CA HIS A 131 -26.19 -28.86 67.75
C HIS A 131 -26.96 -27.71 68.46
N HIS A 132 -27.98 -28.13 69.21
CA HIS A 132 -28.62 -27.55 70.41
C HIS A 132 -28.79 -26.03 70.58
#